data_AF-A0A3D0GNS9-F1
#
_entry.id   AF-A0A3D0GNS9-F1
#
_cell.length_a   1.000
_cell.length_b   1.000
_cell.length_c   1.000
_cell.angle_alpha   90.00
_cell.angle_beta   90.00
_cell.angle_gamma   90.00
#
_symmetry.space_group_name_H-M   'P 1'
#
loop_
_entity.id
_entity.type
_entity.pdbx_description
1 polymer ?
#
loop_
_entity_poly.entity_id
_entity_poly.type
_entity_poly.pdbx_seq_one_letter_code
_entity_poly.pdbx_strand_id
1 'polypeptide(L)'
;MLISPSVSAQMSERFGPYELHYSFVNTTFLTPEVAAQYQITRGKRHGILMLSLRYYPDESPVTEPRAMRVQGTTSDLIRSDTLEFKEIKEGDAVYYIAPFKFINEEYRHFYLDFRAENSSTTYSHHLQHQMYIHE
;
A
#
# COMPACT_ATOMS: atom_id res chain seq x y z
N MET A 1 -24.47 0.20 -20.32
CA MET A 1 -24.20 0.90 -19.05
C MET A 1 -22.88 0.36 -18.53
N LEU A 2 -21.78 1.08 -18.77
CA LEU A 2 -20.45 0.68 -18.33
C LEU A 2 -20.33 1.07 -16.86
N ILE A 3 -20.35 0.09 -15.97
CA ILE A 3 -20.03 0.31 -14.56
C ILE A 3 -18.50 0.36 -14.50
N SER A 4 -17.94 1.57 -14.49
CA SER A 4 -16.52 1.77 -14.23
C SER A 4 -16.22 1.22 -12.83
N PRO A 5 -15.32 0.26 -12.64
CA PRO A 5 -14.83 -0.05 -11.30
C PRO A 5 -14.17 1.23 -10.79
N SER A 6 -14.54 1.65 -9.58
CA SER A 6 -13.86 2.72 -8.86
C SER A 6 -12.38 2.35 -8.80
N VAL A 7 -11.57 2.98 -9.64
CA VAL A 7 -10.12 2.90 -9.53
C VAL A 7 -9.81 3.46 -8.14
N SER A 8 -9.37 2.60 -7.22
CA SER A 8 -8.73 3.10 -6.00
C SER A 8 -7.63 4.03 -6.45
N ALA A 9 -7.72 5.31 -6.09
CA ALA A 9 -6.82 6.33 -6.57
C ALA A 9 -5.40 5.96 -6.13
N GLN A 10 -4.59 5.50 -7.09
CA GLN A 10 -3.17 5.31 -6.88
C GLN A 10 -2.55 6.69 -6.68
N MET A 11 -1.86 6.87 -5.55
CA MET A 11 -1.19 8.10 -5.18
C MET A 11 0.31 7.84 -5.09
N SER A 12 1.11 8.89 -5.22
CA SER A 12 2.55 8.78 -5.05
C SER A 12 3.15 10.04 -4.46
N GLU A 13 4.29 9.88 -3.78
CA GLU A 13 5.06 10.98 -3.21
C GLU A 13 6.56 10.74 -3.42
N ARG A 14 7.31 11.82 -3.67
CA ARG A 14 8.75 11.79 -3.94
C ARG A 14 9.58 12.03 -2.70
N PHE A 15 10.63 11.23 -2.55
CA PHE A 15 11.58 11.22 -1.46
C PHE A 15 13.00 11.18 -2.04
N GLY A 16 13.56 12.34 -2.34
CA GLY A 16 14.82 12.43 -3.08
C GLY A 16 14.71 11.75 -4.45
N PRO A 17 15.56 10.75 -4.77
CA PRO A 17 15.51 10.05 -6.05
C PRO A 17 14.49 8.89 -6.06
N TYR A 18 13.68 8.74 -5.01
CA TYR A 18 12.69 7.69 -4.93
C TYR A 18 11.27 8.27 -5.03
N GLU A 19 10.35 7.49 -5.57
CA GLU A 19 8.92 7.78 -5.55
C GLU A 19 8.19 6.59 -4.95
N LEU A 20 7.53 6.82 -3.82
CA LEU A 20 6.70 5.82 -3.15
C LEU A 20 5.30 5.90 -3.74
N HIS A 21 4.87 4.83 -4.39
CA HIS A 21 3.50 4.65 -4.87
C HIS A 21 2.71 3.87 -3.83
N TYR A 22 1.50 4.33 -3.53
CA TYR A 22 0.62 3.68 -2.57
C TYR A 22 -0.84 3.67 -3.04
N SER A 23 -1.57 2.64 -2.63
CA SER A 23 -3.01 2.51 -2.90
C SER A 23 -3.72 1.72 -1.81
N PHE A 24 -4.99 2.03 -1.57
CA PHE A 24 -5.85 1.36 -0.59
C PHE A 24 -6.91 0.53 -1.29
N VAL A 25 -6.92 -0.79 -1.10
CA VAL A 25 -7.83 -1.69 -1.81
C VAL A 25 -8.73 -2.43 -0.83
N ASN A 26 -10.05 -2.42 -1.05
CA ASN A 26 -10.96 -3.28 -0.30
C ASN A 26 -10.79 -4.73 -0.78
N THR A 27 -10.60 -5.64 0.16
CA THR A 27 -10.41 -7.07 -0.15
C THR A 27 -11.61 -7.73 -0.81
N THR A 28 -12.81 -7.13 -0.75
CA THR A 28 -13.99 -7.63 -1.47
C THR A 28 -13.77 -7.63 -2.98
N PHE A 29 -12.96 -6.70 -3.51
CA PHE A 29 -12.63 -6.58 -4.92
C PHE A 29 -11.63 -7.64 -5.41
N LEU A 30 -10.91 -8.31 -4.50
CA LEU A 30 -10.05 -9.41 -4.90
C LEU A 30 -10.87 -10.62 -5.35
N THR A 31 -10.42 -11.29 -6.40
CA THR A 31 -10.97 -12.61 -6.75
C THR A 31 -10.66 -13.63 -5.64
N PRO A 32 -11.48 -14.68 -5.48
CA PRO A 32 -11.20 -15.74 -4.51
C PRO A 32 -9.82 -16.37 -4.69
N GLU A 33 -9.39 -16.54 -5.95
CA GLU A 33 -8.10 -17.11 -6.32
C GLU A 33 -6.93 -16.24 -5.85
N VAL A 34 -6.95 -14.94 -6.15
CA VAL A 34 -5.90 -13.99 -5.73
C VAL A 34 -5.83 -13.90 -4.21
N ALA A 35 -6.98 -13.84 -3.55
CA ALA A 35 -7.03 -13.82 -2.09
C ALA A 35 -6.46 -15.12 -1.49
N ALA A 36 -6.75 -16.28 -2.05
CA ALA A 36 -6.20 -17.56 -1.61
C ALA A 36 -4.69 -17.64 -1.84
N GLN A 37 -4.22 -17.25 -3.05
CA GLN A 37 -2.81 -17.23 -3.42
C GLN A 37 -1.98 -16.40 -2.44
N TYR A 38 -2.48 -15.24 -2.05
CA TYR A 38 -1.76 -14.34 -1.14
C TYR A 38 -2.14 -14.49 0.33
N GLN A 39 -3.04 -15.41 0.68
CA GLN A 39 -3.56 -15.67 2.04
C GLN A 39 -4.23 -14.44 2.67
N ILE A 40 -5.02 -13.72 1.86
CA ILE A 40 -5.73 -12.52 2.27
C ILE A 40 -7.17 -12.88 2.64
N THR A 41 -7.56 -12.55 3.87
CA THR A 41 -8.96 -12.65 4.29
C THR A 41 -9.80 -11.59 3.59
N ARG A 42 -10.76 -12.04 2.78
CA ARG A 42 -11.75 -11.15 2.14
C ARG A 42 -12.85 -10.75 3.11
N GLY A 43 -13.27 -9.49 3.05
CA GLY A 43 -14.42 -9.02 3.81
C GLY A 43 -14.66 -7.53 3.69
N LYS A 44 -15.89 -7.11 3.96
CA LYS A 44 -16.35 -5.70 3.86
C LYS A 44 -15.54 -4.72 4.72
N ARG A 45 -14.91 -5.21 5.79
CA ARG A 45 -14.10 -4.47 6.78
C ARG A 45 -12.61 -4.76 6.68
N HIS A 46 -12.18 -5.35 5.57
CA HIS A 46 -10.80 -5.76 5.35
C HIS A 46 -10.23 -4.97 4.16
N GLY A 47 -9.16 -4.22 4.43
CA GLY A 47 -8.43 -3.44 3.45
C GLY A 47 -7.02 -3.97 3.25
N ILE A 48 -6.38 -3.54 2.16
CA ILE A 48 -4.97 -3.78 1.87
C ILE A 48 -4.33 -2.43 1.56
N LEU A 49 -3.23 -2.13 2.25
CA LEU A 49 -2.29 -1.09 1.82
C LEU A 49 -1.29 -1.76 0.87
N MET A 50 -1.24 -1.29 -0.37
CA MET A 50 -0.25 -1.71 -1.34
C MET A 50 0.78 -0.60 -1.52
N LEU A 51 2.06 -0.96 -1.47
CA LEU A 51 3.19 -0.05 -1.66
C LEU A 51 4.11 -0.56 -2.76
N SER A 52 4.70 0.35 -3.52
CA SER A 52 5.84 0.05 -4.40
C SER A 52 6.77 1.25 -4.46
N LEU A 53 8.07 0.99 -4.61
CA LEU A 53 9.08 2.05 -4.69
C LEU A 53 9.66 2.07 -6.10
N ARG A 54 9.70 3.27 -6.69
CA ARG A 54 10.39 3.51 -7.96
C ARG A 54 11.60 4.39 -7.73
N TYR A 55 12.67 4.11 -8.46
CA TYR A 55 13.88 4.92 -8.50
C TYR A 55 13.89 5.79 -9.76
N TYR A 56 14.22 7.06 -9.57
CA TYR A 56 14.35 8.09 -10.59
C TYR A 56 15.81 8.56 -10.62
N PRO A 57 16.67 7.92 -11.41
CA PRO A 57 18.03 8.39 -11.60
C PRO A 57 18.03 9.73 -12.35
N ASP A 58 18.64 10.76 -11.75
CA ASP A 58 19.06 12.00 -12.42
C ASP A 58 18.03 12.65 -13.36
N GLU A 59 16.78 12.78 -12.91
CA GLU A 59 15.66 13.35 -13.68
C GLU A 59 15.35 12.66 -15.03
N SER A 60 15.89 11.45 -15.24
CA SER A 60 15.56 10.62 -16.39
C SER A 60 14.06 10.29 -16.40
N PRO A 61 13.41 10.27 -17.58
CA PRO A 61 12.03 9.78 -17.70
C PRO A 61 11.93 8.27 -17.44
N VAL A 62 13.07 7.56 -17.38
CA VAL A 62 13.11 6.12 -17.12
C VAL A 62 13.09 5.88 -15.61
N THR A 63 12.09 5.11 -15.18
CA THR A 63 11.88 4.77 -13.78
C THR A 63 12.10 3.28 -13.59
N GLU A 64 12.77 2.89 -12.51
CA GLU A 64 13.07 1.48 -12.24
C GLU A 64 12.37 1.02 -10.94
N PRO A 65 11.72 -0.14 -10.92
CA PRO A 65 11.26 -0.74 -9.66
C PRO A 65 12.44 -0.95 -8.71
N ARG A 66 12.24 -0.66 -7.43
CA ARG A 66 13.26 -0.84 -6.39
C ARG A 66 12.67 -1.61 -5.22
N ALA A 67 13.34 -2.68 -4.80
CA ALA A 67 13.01 -3.36 -3.56
C ALA A 67 13.29 -2.44 -2.36
N MET A 68 12.48 -2.58 -1.31
CA MET A 68 12.59 -1.76 -0.11
C MET A 68 12.40 -2.59 1.15
N ARG A 69 12.99 -2.11 2.25
CA ARG A 69 12.58 -2.53 3.59
C ARG A 69 11.57 -1.52 4.08
N VAL A 70 10.38 -2.00 4.44
CA VAL A 70 9.30 -1.17 4.96
C VAL A 70 8.81 -1.72 6.29
N GLN A 71 8.56 -0.80 7.21
CA GLN A 71 7.86 -1.04 8.47
C GLN A 71 6.76 0.00 8.57
N GLY A 72 5.71 -0.33 9.32
CA GLY A 72 4.67 0.65 9.55
C GLY A 72 3.66 0.23 10.58
N THR A 73 2.89 1.21 11.00
CA THR A 73 1.75 1.04 11.90
C THR A 73 0.54 1.71 11.30
N THR A 74 -0.63 1.27 11.72
CA THR A 74 -1.88 1.89 11.36
C THR A 74 -2.72 2.12 12.59
N SER A 75 -3.41 3.25 12.64
CA SER A 75 -4.23 3.61 13.80
C SER A 75 -5.52 4.30 13.42
N ASP A 76 -6.54 4.02 14.21
CA ASP A 76 -7.78 4.80 14.31
C ASP A 76 -7.81 5.55 15.65
N LEU A 77 -8.96 6.11 16.04
CA LEU A 77 -9.10 6.84 17.32
C LEU A 77 -9.02 5.94 18.56
N ILE A 78 -9.17 4.62 18.41
CA ILE A 78 -9.34 3.64 19.48
C ILE A 78 -8.11 2.72 19.57
N ARG A 79 -7.53 2.33 18.43
CA ARG A 79 -6.52 1.28 18.32
C ARG A 79 -5.37 1.67 17.41
N SER A 80 -4.20 1.10 17.71
CA SER A 80 -3.04 1.09 16.83
C SER A 80 -2.58 -0.36 16.67
N ASP A 81 -2.29 -0.76 15.45
CA ASP A 81 -1.88 -2.10 15.08
C ASP A 81 -0.65 -2.01 14.14
N THR A 82 0.29 -2.95 14.24
CA THR A 82 1.43 -3.05 13.32
C THR A 82 0.96 -3.56 11.96
N LEU A 83 1.54 -3.01 10.89
CA LEU A 83 1.31 -3.48 9.52
C LEU A 83 2.32 -4.57 9.18
N GLU A 84 1.83 -5.78 8.95
CA GLU A 84 2.63 -6.92 8.49
C GLU A 84 2.72 -6.89 6.96
N PHE A 85 3.83 -6.37 6.45
CA PHE A 85 4.07 -6.27 5.01
C PHE A 85 4.56 -7.60 4.42
N LYS A 86 3.87 -8.07 3.37
CA LYS A 86 4.27 -9.20 2.54
C LYS A 86 4.79 -8.70 1.20
N GLU A 87 6.00 -9.11 0.85
CA GLU A 87 6.60 -8.86 -0.45
C GLU A 87 6.00 -9.78 -1.52
N ILE A 88 5.65 -9.21 -2.67
CA ILE A 88 5.15 -9.89 -3.87
C ILE A 88 6.03 -9.46 -5.04
N LYS A 89 6.54 -10.43 -5.80
CA LYS A 89 7.33 -10.20 -7.01
C LYS A 89 6.56 -10.67 -8.24
N GLU A 90 6.37 -9.77 -9.20
CA GLU A 90 5.72 -10.05 -10.48
C GLU A 90 6.61 -9.55 -11.61
N GLY A 91 7.34 -10.47 -12.25
CA GLY A 91 8.40 -10.11 -13.20
C GLY A 91 9.46 -9.26 -12.51
N ASP A 92 9.70 -8.05 -13.04
CA ASP A 92 10.64 -7.07 -12.47
C ASP A 92 10.00 -6.13 -11.43
N ALA A 93 8.68 -6.22 -11.22
CA ALA A 93 7.97 -5.39 -10.25
C ALA A 93 7.98 -6.02 -8.84
N VAL A 94 8.17 -5.18 -7.82
CA VAL A 94 8.14 -5.57 -6.41
C VAL A 94 7.07 -4.74 -5.68
N TYR A 95 6.13 -5.42 -5.05
CA TYR A 95 5.04 -4.84 -4.28
C TYR A 95 5.10 -5.30 -2.83
N TYR A 96 4.65 -4.43 -1.93
CA TYR A 96 4.49 -4.74 -0.51
C TYR A 96 3.04 -4.55 -0.15
N ILE A 97 2.38 -5.62 0.31
CA ILE A 97 0.99 -5.58 0.73
C ILE A 97 0.87 -5.79 2.23
N ALA A 98 0.06 -4.97 2.90
CA ALA A 98 -0.27 -5.13 4.31
C ALA A 98 -1.80 -5.15 4.47
N PRO A 99 -2.41 -6.31 4.79
CA PRO A 99 -3.81 -6.38 5.15
C PRO A 99 -4.06 -5.69 6.49
N PHE A 100 -5.19 -4.99 6.60
CA PHE A 100 -5.64 -4.38 7.84
C PHE A 100 -7.17 -4.46 7.97
N LYS A 101 -7.66 -4.29 9.20
CA LYS A 101 -9.09 -4.17 9.47
C LYS A 101 -9.45 -2.70 9.66
N PHE A 102 -10.65 -2.34 9.26
CA PHE A 102 -11.17 -0.99 9.41
C PHE A 102 -12.66 -1.03 9.80
N ILE A 103 -13.16 0.06 10.35
CA ILE A 103 -14.61 0.26 10.58
C ILE A 103 -15.18 1.28 9.59
N ASN A 104 -16.51 1.32 9.44
CA ASN A 104 -17.12 2.23 8.48
C ASN A 104 -16.90 3.69 8.89
N GLU A 105 -16.65 4.56 7.90
CA GLU A 105 -16.60 6.01 8.05
C GLU A 105 -15.56 6.49 9.07
N GLU A 106 -14.39 5.84 9.10
CA GLU A 106 -13.27 6.28 9.93
C GLU A 106 -12.16 6.94 9.13
N TYR A 107 -11.41 7.82 9.78
CA TYR A 107 -10.09 8.21 9.31
C TYR A 107 -9.07 7.23 9.83
N ARG A 108 -8.38 6.57 8.88
CA ARG A 108 -7.30 5.65 9.18
C ARG A 108 -5.98 6.35 8.90
N HIS A 109 -5.09 6.32 9.88
CA HIS A 109 -3.73 6.84 9.77
C HIS A 109 -2.76 5.70 9.49
N PHE A 110 -1.78 5.93 8.63
CA PHE A 110 -0.69 4.99 8.36
C PHE A 110 0.63 5.71 8.52
N TYR A 111 1.51 5.17 9.36
CA TYR A 111 2.84 5.67 9.58
C TYR A 111 3.80 4.66 8.97
N LEU A 112 4.58 5.11 7.99
CA LEU A 112 5.44 4.26 7.18
C LEU A 112 6.88 4.72 7.34
N ASP A 113 7.77 3.79 7.66
CA ASP A 113 9.21 3.98 7.58
C ASP A 113 9.76 3.03 6.53
N PHE A 114 10.38 3.57 5.49
CA PHE A 114 10.90 2.78 4.38
C PHE A 114 12.29 3.21 3.94
N ARG A 115 13.03 2.27 3.37
CA ARG A 115 14.33 2.52 2.73
C ARG A 115 14.52 1.56 1.56
N ALA A 116 15.11 2.04 0.48
CA ALA A 116 15.57 1.16 -0.58
C ALA A 116 16.57 0.14 -0.01
N GLU A 117 16.57 -1.09 -0.53
CA GLU A 117 17.36 -2.20 0.03
C GLU A 117 18.89 -1.92 0.05
N ASN A 118 19.37 -1.13 -0.91
CA ASN A 118 20.75 -0.70 -1.06
C ASN A 118 21.04 0.70 -0.44
N SER A 119 20.11 1.26 0.34
CA SER A 119 20.24 2.57 0.95
C SER A 119 20.29 2.47 2.48
N SER A 120 21.10 3.33 3.10
CA SER A 120 21.10 3.54 4.55
C SER A 120 20.11 4.63 5.00
N THR A 121 19.59 5.43 4.07
CA THR A 121 18.62 6.49 4.35
C THR A 121 17.22 5.92 4.49
N THR A 122 16.60 6.15 5.64
CA THR A 122 15.18 5.87 5.90
C THR A 122 14.37 7.13 5.69
N TYR A 123 13.24 6.99 5.00
CA TYR A 123 12.23 8.01 4.85
C TYR A 123 11.00 7.64 5.68
N SER A 124 10.39 8.64 6.30
CA SER A 124 9.15 8.49 7.05
C SER A 124 8.02 9.20 6.32
N HIS A 125 6.85 8.57 6.25
CA HIS A 125 5.69 9.13 5.59
C HIS A 125 4.41 8.84 6.39
N HIS A 126 3.56 9.86 6.52
CA HIS A 126 2.27 9.76 7.20
C HIS A 126 1.15 9.93 6.18
N LEU A 127 0.29 8.93 6.12
CA LEU A 127 -0.90 8.92 5.28
C LEU A 127 -2.14 9.01 6.15
N GLN A 128 -3.15 9.71 5.65
CA GLN A 128 -4.50 9.68 6.19
C GLN A 128 -5.47 9.34 5.06
N HIS A 129 -6.33 8.35 5.30
CA HIS A 129 -7.35 7.96 4.32
C HIS A 129 -8.68 7.71 5.03
N GLN A 130 -9.77 8.21 4.45
CA GLN A 130 -11.10 7.95 4.98
C GLN A 130 -11.63 6.63 4.41
N MET A 131 -11.97 5.70 5.30
CA MET A 131 -12.38 4.34 4.96
C MET A 131 -13.89 4.23 4.88
N TYR A 132 -14.37 3.52 3.86
CA TYR A 132 -15.79 3.23 3.66
C TYR A 132 -16.00 1.75 3.41
N ILE A 133 -17.00 1.17 4.08
CA ILE A 133 -17.49 -0.15 3.73
C ILE A 133 -18.21 -0.04 2.39
N HIS A 134 -17.77 -0.85 1.42
CA HIS A 134 -18.44 -0.96 0.13
C HIS A 134 -19.49 -2.08 0.25
N GLU A 135 -20.73 -1.80 -0.15
CA GLU A 135 -21.87 -2.73 -0.04
C GLU A 135 -21.89 -3.81 -1.12
#